data_AF-A0A349LGK4-F1
#
_entry.id   AF-A0A349LGK4-F1
#
_cell.length_a   1.000
_cell.length_b   1.000
_cell.length_c   1.000
_cell.angle_alpha   90.00
_cell.angle_beta   90.00
_cell.angle_gamma   90.00
#
_symmetry.space_group_name_H-M   'P 1'
#
loop_
_entity.id
_entity.type
_entity.pdbx_description
1 polymer ?
#
loop_
_entity_poly.entity_id
_entity_poly.type
_entity_poly.pdbx_seq_one_letter_code
_entity_poly.pdbx_strand_id
1 'polypeptide(L)'
;MVLLLIVIVTTFSLAGCWSGNEQASGPKVEGDPVGTVGAHEHGVIRMGLAVDGQRMSLNLEIPAATVFGFEHDPETEEEIGVVSEAMETLRTRVGEVIAVSPELACELEDVEVVSSPEVDEGHSHSE
;
A
#
# COMPACT_ATOMS: atom_id res chain seq x y z
N MET A 1 -22.87 -8.22 -3.14
CA MET A 1 -22.11 -8.02 -1.89
C MET A 1 -20.66 -8.29 -2.23
N VAL A 2 -19.96 -7.28 -2.74
CA VAL A 2 -18.54 -7.39 -3.09
C VAL A 2 -17.81 -6.78 -1.91
N LEU A 3 -17.37 -7.64 -1.01
CA LEU A 3 -16.62 -7.32 0.21
C LEU A 3 -15.18 -7.01 -0.25
N LEU A 4 -14.88 -5.74 -0.51
CA LEU A 4 -13.58 -5.30 -1.00
C LEU A 4 -12.72 -4.87 0.20
N LEU A 5 -12.01 -5.85 0.77
CA LEU A 5 -11.24 -5.79 2.03
C LEU A 5 -9.73 -5.70 1.79
N ILE A 6 -9.32 -4.97 0.76
CA ILE A 6 -7.93 -4.91 0.34
C ILE A 6 -7.48 -3.46 0.43
N VAL A 7 -6.48 -3.23 1.28
CA VAL A 7 -5.79 -1.94 1.31
C VAL A 7 -4.80 -1.94 0.16
N ILE A 8 -5.06 -1.10 -0.83
CA ILE A 8 -4.18 -0.93 -1.99
C ILE A 8 -3.46 0.40 -1.82
N VAL A 9 -2.14 0.36 -1.58
CA VAL A 9 -1.28 1.54 -1.53
C VAL A 9 -0.55 1.58 -2.87
N THR A 10 -1.10 2.30 -3.85
CA THR A 10 -0.69 2.06 -5.24
C THR A 10 0.66 2.63 -5.62
N THR A 11 1.12 3.70 -4.98
CA THR A 11 2.27 4.40 -5.53
C THR A 11 3.02 5.16 -4.47
N PHE A 12 4.24 4.69 -4.25
CA PHE A 12 5.31 5.51 -3.72
C PHE A 12 6.26 5.91 -4.85
N SER A 13 6.36 7.20 -5.21
CA SER A 13 7.33 7.66 -6.24
C SER A 13 8.63 8.12 -5.61
N LEU A 14 9.74 7.43 -5.89
CA LEU A 14 11.05 7.92 -5.50
C LEU A 14 11.65 8.75 -6.63
N ALA A 15 11.90 10.05 -6.40
CA ALA A 15 12.68 10.88 -7.32
C ALA A 15 14.17 10.84 -6.96
N GLY A 16 15.03 11.07 -7.95
CA GLY A 16 16.48 11.14 -7.76
C GLY A 16 17.21 9.80 -7.86
N CYS A 17 16.52 8.72 -8.21
CA CYS A 17 17.15 7.43 -8.40
C CYS A 17 18.10 7.48 -9.63
N TRP A 18 19.43 7.49 -9.40
CA TRP A 18 20.53 7.12 -10.33
C TRP A 18 21.50 8.22 -10.84
N SER A 19 22.81 7.95 -10.76
CA SER A 19 23.95 8.65 -11.43
C SER A 19 24.67 7.85 -12.55
N GLY A 20 24.01 6.95 -13.29
CA GLY A 20 24.69 6.04 -14.23
C GLY A 20 23.81 5.59 -15.40
N ASN A 21 24.46 5.29 -16.52
CA ASN A 21 23.81 5.01 -17.80
C ASN A 21 23.96 3.51 -18.12
N GLU A 22 23.00 2.68 -17.71
CA GLU A 22 22.85 1.33 -18.27
C GLU A 22 21.44 0.79 -17.98
N GLN A 23 20.49 0.94 -18.92
CA GLN A 23 19.16 0.34 -18.81
C GLN A 23 19.27 -1.18 -18.99
N ALA A 24 19.46 -1.93 -17.89
CA ALA A 24 19.31 -3.37 -17.91
C ALA A 24 17.82 -3.72 -18.00
N SER A 25 17.47 -4.67 -18.88
CA SER A 25 16.13 -5.26 -18.91
C SER A 25 15.84 -5.82 -17.51
N GLY A 26 14.82 -5.25 -16.84
CA GLY A 26 14.47 -5.62 -15.46
C GLY A 26 14.23 -7.13 -15.30
N PRO A 27 14.36 -7.67 -14.07
CA PRO A 27 14.14 -9.08 -13.81
C PRO A 27 12.73 -9.49 -14.24
N LYS A 28 12.64 -10.63 -14.93
CA LYS A 28 11.36 -11.23 -15.29
C LYS A 28 10.78 -11.87 -14.03
N VAL A 29 9.74 -11.26 -13.47
CA VAL A 29 9.06 -11.79 -12.28
C VAL A 29 8.08 -12.87 -12.74
N GLU A 30 8.36 -14.13 -12.43
CA GLU A 30 7.43 -15.24 -12.60
C GLU A 30 6.57 -15.38 -11.33
N GLY A 31 5.25 -15.22 -11.48
CA GLY A 31 4.25 -15.35 -10.42
C GLY A 31 2.85 -15.22 -10.99
N ASP A 32 1.85 -15.75 -10.27
CA ASP A 32 0.45 -15.65 -10.69
C ASP A 32 0.01 -14.18 -10.83
N PRO A 33 -0.93 -13.87 -11.74
CA PRO A 33 -1.47 -12.53 -11.90
C PRO A 33 -1.98 -11.98 -10.57
N VAL A 34 -1.82 -10.66 -10.39
CA VAL A 34 -2.44 -9.91 -9.29
C VAL A 34 -3.94 -10.27 -9.23
N GLY A 35 -4.37 -10.86 -8.11
CA GLY A 35 -5.77 -11.20 -7.86
C GLY A 35 -6.15 -12.70 -7.84
N THR A 36 -5.24 -13.66 -8.02
CA THR A 36 -5.55 -15.09 -7.80
C THR A 36 -4.89 -15.63 -6.53
N VAL A 37 -5.66 -15.73 -5.45
CA VAL A 37 -5.29 -16.44 -4.22
C VAL A 37 -6.26 -17.59 -3.95
N GLY A 38 -5.72 -18.75 -3.54
CA GLY A 38 -6.50 -19.88 -3.04
C GLY A 38 -7.13 -19.56 -1.67
N ALA A 39 -8.19 -20.29 -1.31
CA ALA A 39 -9.17 -19.91 -0.30
C ALA A 39 -8.69 -19.68 1.16
N HIS A 40 -7.41 -19.80 1.50
CA HIS A 40 -6.92 -19.68 2.88
C HIS A 40 -5.53 -19.03 3.04
N GLU A 41 -5.11 -18.14 2.14
CA GLU A 41 -3.88 -17.34 2.35
C GLU A 41 -4.19 -16.04 3.09
N HIS A 42 -4.55 -16.13 4.37
CA HIS A 42 -4.62 -14.95 5.23
C HIS A 42 -3.20 -14.51 5.60
N GLY A 43 -2.89 -13.22 5.46
CA GLY A 43 -1.59 -12.65 5.83
C GLY A 43 -0.54 -12.60 4.71
N VAL A 44 -0.89 -12.91 3.47
CA VAL A 44 0.01 -12.69 2.32
C VAL A 44 -0.09 -11.25 1.86
N ILE A 45 1.06 -10.57 1.81
CA ILE A 45 1.21 -9.26 1.19
C ILE A 45 1.82 -9.45 -0.19
N ARG A 46 1.26 -8.78 -1.19
CA ARG A 46 1.84 -8.74 -2.53
C ARG A 46 2.48 -7.37 -2.74
N MET A 47 3.70 -7.38 -3.25
CA MET A 47 4.48 -6.18 -3.51
C MET A 47 4.88 -6.15 -4.99
N GLY A 48 4.51 -5.07 -5.67
CA GLY A 48 4.94 -4.77 -7.04
C GLY A 48 5.97 -3.66 -7.02
N LEU A 49 7.04 -3.82 -7.79
CA LEU A 49 8.07 -2.80 -7.98
C LEU A 49 8.28 -2.55 -9.48
N ALA A 50 8.15 -1.29 -9.88
CA ALA A 50 8.45 -0.85 -11.23
C ALA A 50 9.51 0.26 -11.19
N VAL A 51 10.41 0.26 -12.17
CA VAL A 51 11.41 1.32 -12.35
C VAL A 51 11.26 1.84 -13.77
N ASP A 52 10.99 3.14 -13.90
CA ASP A 52 10.89 3.85 -15.17
C ASP A 52 11.85 5.05 -15.15
N GLY A 53 12.99 4.90 -15.83
CA GLY A 53 14.08 5.88 -15.80
C GLY A 53 14.60 6.11 -14.38
N GLN A 54 14.36 7.30 -13.83
CA GLN A 54 14.76 7.71 -12.49
C GLN A 54 13.62 7.63 -11.46
N ARG A 55 12.45 7.13 -11.87
CA ARG A 55 11.30 6.93 -10.97
C ARG A 55 11.18 5.46 -10.60
N MET A 56 11.14 5.20 -9.30
CA MET A 56 10.76 3.90 -8.77
C MET A 56 9.36 3.98 -8.17
N SER A 57 8.50 3.03 -8.52
CA SER A 57 7.13 2.93 -8.05
C SER A 57 6.91 1.60 -7.33
N LEU A 58 6.46 1.69 -6.08
CA LEU A 58 6.08 0.53 -5.28
C LEU A 58 4.56 0.49 -5.10
N ASN A 59 3.96 -0.68 -5.29
CA ASN A 59 2.57 -0.98 -4.96
C ASN A 59 2.51 -2.08 -3.91
N LEU A 60 1.67 -1.89 -2.89
CA LEU A 60 1.38 -2.89 -1.87
C LEU A 60 -0.10 -3.25 -1.88
N GLU A 61 -0.38 -4.54 -2.00
CA GLU A 61 -1.71 -5.12 -1.84
C GLU A 61 -1.72 -5.95 -0.55
N ILE A 62 -2.49 -5.46 0.44
CA ILE A 62 -2.48 -5.98 1.81
C ILE A 62 -3.93 -6.30 2.23
N PRO A 63 -4.20 -7.51 2.78
CA PRO A 63 -5.50 -7.81 3.38
C PRO A 63 -5.78 -6.89 4.59
N ALA A 64 -7.02 -6.40 4.70
CA ALA A 64 -7.46 -5.54 5.80
C ALA A 64 -7.14 -6.14 7.18
N ALA A 65 -7.36 -7.45 7.38
CA ALA A 65 -7.05 -8.11 8.65
C ALA A 65 -5.57 -8.10 9.05
N THR A 66 -4.65 -7.95 8.09
CA THR A 66 -3.21 -7.82 8.39
C THR A 66 -2.91 -6.45 9.00
N VAL A 67 -3.69 -5.41 8.65
CA VAL A 67 -3.47 -4.03 9.09
C VAL A 67 -4.32 -3.71 10.32
N PHE A 68 -5.61 -4.06 10.29
CA PHE A 68 -6.59 -3.66 11.30
C PHE A 68 -6.99 -4.80 12.24
N GLY A 69 -6.71 -6.05 11.88
CA GLY A 69 -7.12 -7.23 12.66
C GLY A 69 -8.50 -7.81 12.31
N PHE A 70 -9.24 -7.19 11.37
CA PHE A 70 -10.57 -7.63 10.94
C PHE A 70 -10.81 -7.45 9.42
N GLU A 71 -11.85 -8.12 8.91
CA GLU A 71 -12.23 -8.25 7.49
C GLU A 71 -13.64 -7.69 7.22
N HIS A 72 -14.08 -6.70 7.98
CA HIS A 72 -15.34 -6.00 7.73
C HIS A 72 -15.12 -4.50 7.80
N ASP A 73 -16.11 -3.73 7.38
CA ASP A 73 -16.10 -2.28 7.60
C ASP A 73 -16.14 -1.99 9.11
N PRO A 74 -15.48 -0.93 9.60
CA PRO A 74 -15.50 -0.57 11.02
C PRO A 74 -16.91 -0.12 11.42
N GLU A 75 -17.48 -0.70 12.48
CA GLU A 75 -18.84 -0.39 12.94
C GLU A 75 -18.84 0.32 14.29
N THR A 76 -17.77 0.18 15.06
CA THR A 76 -17.62 0.75 16.40
C THR A 76 -16.63 1.92 16.41
N GLU A 77 -16.77 2.82 17.40
CA GLU A 77 -15.81 3.92 17.62
C GLU A 77 -14.37 3.39 17.82
N GLU A 78 -14.23 2.21 18.43
CA GLU A 78 -12.93 1.55 18.63
C GLU A 78 -12.32 1.11 17.29
N GLU A 79 -13.10 0.45 16.44
CA GLU A 79 -12.64 0.00 15.11
C GLU A 79 -12.34 1.18 14.17
N ILE A 80 -13.14 2.25 14.23
CA ILE A 80 -12.86 3.49 13.49
C ILE A 80 -11.52 4.07 13.95
N GLY A 81 -11.27 4.10 15.26
CA GLY A 81 -9.98 4.52 15.81
C GLY A 81 -8.80 3.71 15.29
N VAL A 82 -8.94 2.37 15.25
CA VAL A 82 -7.91 1.46 14.71
C VAL A 82 -7.63 1.74 13.24
N VAL A 83 -8.67 1.91 12.42
CA VAL A 83 -8.49 2.21 10.99
C VAL A 83 -7.81 3.56 10.81
N SER A 84 -8.26 4.60 11.50
CA SER A 84 -7.69 5.94 11.40
C SER A 84 -6.21 5.99 11.80
N GLU A 85 -5.84 5.38 12.94
CA GLU A 85 -4.45 5.31 13.41
C GLU A 85 -3.54 4.54 12.44
N ALA A 86 -4.01 3.39 11.96
CA ALA A 86 -3.26 2.58 11.01
C ALA A 86 -3.06 3.31 9.68
N MET A 87 -4.08 4.02 9.19
CA MET A 87 -4.02 4.79 7.96
C MET A 87 -3.10 6.01 8.08
N GLU A 88 -3.09 6.69 9.22
CA GLU A 88 -2.11 7.75 9.50
C GLU A 88 -0.68 7.19 9.52
N THR A 89 -0.48 6.05 10.18
CA THR A 89 0.82 5.38 10.26
C THR A 89 1.34 4.99 8.88
N LEU A 90 0.49 4.40 8.03
CA LEU A 90 0.86 4.04 6.66
C LEU A 90 1.26 5.28 5.84
N ARG A 91 0.54 6.39 5.95
CA ARG A 91 0.87 7.61 5.18
C ARG A 91 2.15 8.28 5.66
N THR A 92 2.41 8.27 6.97
CA THR A 92 3.49 9.07 7.56
C THR A 92 4.79 8.30 7.79
N ARG A 93 4.72 6.98 7.97
CA ARG A 93 5.87 6.17 8.40
C ARG A 93 6.28 5.05 7.44
N VAL A 94 5.61 4.91 6.29
CA VAL A 94 5.97 3.88 5.31
C VAL A 94 7.41 3.99 4.82
N GLY A 95 7.96 5.20 4.75
CA GLY A 95 9.38 5.44 4.42
C GLY A 95 10.37 4.91 5.47
N GLU A 96 9.93 4.63 6.69
CA GLU A 96 10.76 3.97 7.72
C GLU A 96 10.86 2.45 7.47
N VAL A 97 9.87 1.87 6.78
CA VAL A 97 9.77 0.42 6.55
C VAL A 97 10.37 0.03 5.19
N ILE A 98 10.21 0.90 4.18
CA ILE A 98 10.79 0.69 2.85
C ILE A 98 12.07 1.51 2.74
N ALA A 99 13.19 0.84 3.01
CA ALA A 99 14.52 1.39 2.82
C ALA A 99 15.05 1.05 1.43
N VAL A 100 15.54 2.06 0.73
CA VAL A 100 16.28 1.92 -0.53
C VAL A 100 17.74 2.25 -0.27
N SER A 101 18.66 1.59 -0.97
CA SER A 101 20.09 1.85 -0.75
C SER A 101 20.39 3.34 -0.92
N PRO A 102 21.08 3.99 0.04
CA PRO A 102 21.39 5.41 -0.02
C PRO A 102 22.25 5.78 -1.23
N GLU A 103 22.98 4.81 -1.81
CA GLU A 103 23.76 5.00 -3.04
C GLU A 103 22.90 5.34 -4.27
N LEU A 104 21.61 5.00 -4.23
CA LEU A 104 20.66 5.30 -5.31
C LEU A 104 20.12 6.73 -5.23
N ALA A 105 20.30 7.43 -4.11
CA ALA A 105 19.81 8.80 -3.90
C ALA A 105 18.29 8.99 -4.17
N CYS A 106 17.51 7.93 -3.94
CA CYS A 106 16.06 7.93 -4.06
C CYS A 106 15.41 8.68 -2.88
N GLU A 107 14.57 9.66 -3.14
CA GLU A 107 13.82 10.43 -2.13
C GLU A 107 12.31 10.17 -2.20
N LEU A 108 11.70 10.06 -1.03
CA LEU A 108 10.28 9.78 -0.86
C LEU A 108 9.42 11.00 -1.29
N GLU A 109 9.03 11.15 -2.58
CA GLU A 109 7.97 12.06 -3.07
C GLU A 109 6.54 11.91 -2.47
N ASP A 110 5.80 10.80 -2.64
CA ASP A 110 4.35 10.74 -2.32
C ASP A 110 3.83 9.34 -1.91
N VAL A 111 2.89 9.24 -0.96
CA VAL A 111 2.26 7.99 -0.51
C VAL A 111 0.74 8.07 -0.71
N GLU A 112 0.21 7.27 -1.62
CA GLU A 112 -1.24 7.20 -1.88
C GLU A 112 -1.86 5.89 -1.38
N VAL A 113 -3.00 5.99 -0.70
CA VAL A 113 -3.86 4.83 -0.38
C VAL A 113 -5.13 4.90 -1.23
N VAL A 114 -5.30 3.93 -2.13
CA VAL A 114 -6.36 3.87 -3.16
C VAL A 114 -7.61 3.16 -2.69
N SER A 115 -7.48 2.25 -1.71
CA SER A 115 -8.64 1.60 -1.11
C SER A 115 -8.38 1.38 0.37
N SER A 116 -9.37 1.73 1.19
CA SER A 116 -9.45 1.46 2.62
C SER A 116 -10.93 1.41 3.02
N PRO A 117 -11.27 0.76 4.15
CA PRO A 117 -12.62 0.86 4.71
C PRO A 117 -13.00 2.34 4.89
N GLU A 118 -14.24 2.69 4.56
CA GLU A 118 -14.75 4.05 4.77
C GLU A 118 -14.99 4.24 6.27
N VAL A 119 -14.31 5.21 6.87
CA VAL A 119 -14.60 5.68 8.24
C VAL A 119 -15.54 6.87 8.13
N ASP A 120 -16.84 6.64 8.34
CA ASP A 120 -17.82 7.73 8.46
C ASP A 120 -17.62 8.40 9.83
N GLU A 121 -16.95 9.55 9.84
CA GLU A 121 -16.89 10.41 11.02
C GLU A 121 -18.22 11.15 11.19
N GLY A 122 -19.29 10.41 11.48
CA GLY A 122 -20.58 10.89 11.99
C GLY A 122 -20.97 12.28 11.52
N HIS A 123 -21.15 12.47 10.21
CA HIS A 123 -21.87 13.65 9.74
C HIS A 123 -23.35 13.44 10.00
N SER A 124 -23.86 14.06 11.07
CA SER A 124 -25.28 14.14 11.34
C SER A 124 -25.99 14.80 10.14
N HIS A 125 -26.58 13.99 9.28
CA HIS A 125 -27.56 14.47 8.32
C HIS A 125 -28.85 14.80 9.08
N SER A 126 -28.94 16.05 9.54
CA SER A 126 -30.24 16.65 9.85
C SER A 126 -31.01 16.81 8.54
N GLU A 127 -32.18 16.19 8.48
CA GLU A 127 -33.17 16.25 7.39
C GLU A 127 -33.54 17.67 6.94
#